data_AF-A0A6I6JYM7-F1
#
_entry.id   AF-A0A6I6JYM7-F1
#
_cell.length_a   1.000
_cell.length_b   1.000
_cell.length_c   1.000
_cell.angle_alpha   90.00
_cell.angle_beta   90.00
_cell.angle_gamma   90.00
#
_symmetry.space_group_name_H-M   'P 1'
#
loop_
_entity.id
_entity.type
_entity.pdbx_description
1 polymer ?
#
loop_
_entity_poly.entity_id
_entity_poly.type
_entity_poly.pdbx_seq_one_letter_code
_entity_poly.pdbx_strand_id
1 'polypeptide(L)'
;MDNFIQLPGGDEATHKLKETGTTYWSGPNEKATNVTGFSARAAGVRAYDGRFLKIKNNAYWWTSSIVNDDRNYCIDMGYDFVGTPKSYFNDGFSVRCIKDD
;
A
#
# COMPACT_ATOMS: atom_id res chain seq x y z
N MET A 1 -20.71 20.44 3.17
CA MET A 1 -19.34 20.57 3.68
C MET A 1 -18.77 19.18 3.66
N ASP A 2 -17.82 18.91 2.79
CA ASP A 2 -17.17 17.60 2.73
C ASP A 2 -16.26 17.46 3.95
N ASN A 3 -16.57 16.50 4.81
CA ASN A 3 -15.76 16.18 5.98
C ASN A 3 -14.52 15.42 5.51
N PHE A 4 -13.47 16.15 5.18
CA PHE A 4 -12.16 15.54 4.90
C PHE A 4 -11.57 14.98 6.20
N ILE A 5 -11.17 13.71 6.18
CA ILE A 5 -10.42 13.10 7.27
C ILE A 5 -8.98 13.60 7.17
N GLN A 6 -8.55 14.41 8.15
CA GLN A 6 -7.15 14.80 8.26
C GLN A 6 -6.32 13.62 8.76
N LEU A 7 -5.40 13.14 7.92
CA LEU A 7 -4.41 12.16 8.33
C LEU A 7 -3.21 12.88 8.94
N PRO A 8 -2.78 12.51 10.15
CA PRO A 8 -1.46 12.91 10.66
C PRO A 8 -0.37 12.33 9.75
N GLY A 9 0.83 12.90 9.78
CA GLY A 9 1.97 12.32 9.08
C GLY A 9 2.47 11.02 9.72
N GLY A 10 3.31 10.27 9.00
CA GLY A 10 4.03 9.11 9.52
C GLY A 10 3.15 7.89 9.82
N ASP A 11 3.57 7.09 10.79
CA ASP A 11 3.00 5.78 11.12
C ASP A 11 1.51 5.84 11.49
N GLU A 12 1.03 6.94 12.06
CA GLU A 12 -0.39 7.04 12.40
C GLU A 12 -1.28 7.12 11.14
N ALA A 13 -0.76 7.68 10.03
CA ALA A 13 -1.45 7.69 8.74
C ALA A 13 -1.65 6.27 8.20
N THR A 14 -0.61 5.43 8.28
CA THR A 14 -0.67 4.05 7.74
C THR A 14 -1.70 3.23 8.47
N HIS A 15 -1.78 3.33 9.80
CA HIS A 15 -2.83 2.67 10.60
C HIS A 15 -4.26 3.08 10.19
N LYS A 16 -4.50 4.34 9.84
CA LYS A 16 -5.83 4.85 9.42
C LYS A 16 -6.25 4.39 8.01
N LEU A 17 -5.31 3.91 7.19
CA LEU A 17 -5.57 3.41 5.83
C LEU A 17 -5.79 1.89 5.78
N LYS A 18 -5.20 1.15 6.73
CA LYS A 18 -5.21 -0.32 6.76
C LYS A 18 -6.58 -0.93 6.98
N GLU A 19 -6.86 -2.00 6.25
CA GLU A 19 -7.97 -2.89 6.59
C GLU A 19 -7.77 -3.46 8.00
N THR A 20 -8.87 -3.53 8.74
CA THR A 20 -8.89 -4.02 10.13
C THR A 20 -8.82 -5.55 10.19
N GLY A 21 -8.48 -6.09 11.36
CA GLY A 21 -8.32 -7.52 11.56
C GLY A 21 -7.06 -8.10 10.92
N THR A 22 -6.96 -9.42 10.85
CA THR A 22 -5.73 -10.15 10.47
C THR A 22 -5.91 -11.06 9.25
N THR A 23 -7.03 -10.89 8.52
CA THR A 23 -7.28 -11.62 7.27
C THR A 23 -6.18 -11.33 6.26
N TYR A 24 -5.87 -10.05 6.04
CA TYR A 24 -4.87 -9.58 5.06
C TYR A 24 -3.60 -9.00 5.68
N TRP A 25 -3.50 -8.91 7.00
CA TRP A 25 -2.32 -8.43 7.71
C TRP A 25 -1.88 -9.45 8.75
N SER A 26 -0.57 -9.66 8.85
CA SER A 26 0.02 -10.44 9.94
C SER A 26 -0.26 -9.74 11.27
N GLY A 27 -0.56 -10.53 12.30
CA GLY A 27 -0.85 -9.99 13.63
C GLY A 27 0.43 -9.57 14.38
N PRO A 28 0.31 -8.64 15.35
CA PRO A 28 -0.91 -7.89 15.68
C PRO A 28 -1.20 -6.77 14.65
N ASN A 29 -2.48 -6.44 14.42
CA ASN A 29 -2.93 -5.33 13.55
C ASN A 29 -3.92 -4.42 14.30
N GLU A 30 -3.67 -4.22 15.59
CA GLU A 30 -4.64 -3.63 16.55
C GLU A 30 -4.87 -2.14 16.34
N LYS A 31 -3.87 -1.43 15.79
CA LYS A 31 -3.97 0.01 15.52
C LYS A 31 -4.68 0.32 14.20
N ALA A 32 -4.92 -0.68 13.34
CA ALA A 32 -5.59 -0.44 12.06
C ALA A 32 -7.06 -0.06 12.29
N THR A 33 -7.50 1.02 11.65
CA THR A 33 -8.87 1.53 11.83
C THR A 33 -9.65 1.67 10.53
N ASN A 34 -8.97 1.73 9.38
CA ASN A 34 -9.59 1.98 8.07
C ASN A 34 -10.57 3.17 8.04
N VAL A 35 -10.40 4.19 8.88
CA VAL A 35 -11.38 5.30 9.00
C VAL A 35 -11.59 6.04 7.69
N THR A 36 -10.62 5.97 6.78
CA THR A 36 -10.68 6.57 5.44
C THR A 36 -11.53 5.78 4.44
N GLY A 37 -11.88 4.52 4.74
CA GLY A 37 -12.50 3.59 3.78
C GLY A 37 -11.53 3.05 2.72
N PHE A 38 -10.25 3.43 2.75
CA PHE A 38 -9.25 3.02 1.75
C PHE A 38 -9.10 1.49 1.66
N SER A 39 -9.08 0.80 2.79
CA SER A 39 -8.94 -0.66 2.89
C SER A 39 -7.61 -1.17 2.32
N ALA A 40 -6.48 -0.66 2.84
CA ALA A 40 -5.16 -1.14 2.46
C ALA A 40 -4.99 -2.61 2.90
N ARG A 41 -4.75 -3.51 1.94
CA ARG A 41 -4.53 -4.94 2.13
C ARG A 41 -3.08 -5.31 1.82
N ALA A 42 -2.40 -6.03 2.70
CA ALA A 42 -1.07 -6.55 2.42
C ALA A 42 -1.10 -7.77 1.50
N ALA A 43 -1.39 -7.53 0.22
CA ALA A 43 -1.34 -8.55 -0.83
C ALA A 43 0.09 -8.99 -1.18
N GLY A 44 1.12 -8.28 -0.68
CA GLY A 44 2.50 -8.52 -1.03
C GLY A 44 2.80 -8.14 -2.48
N VAL A 45 3.83 -8.77 -3.04
CA VAL A 45 4.34 -8.54 -4.39
C VAL A 45 4.49 -9.87 -5.11
N ARG A 46 4.16 -9.90 -6.40
CA ARG A 46 4.71 -10.91 -7.32
C ARG A 46 5.99 -10.36 -7.91
N ALA A 47 7.15 -10.82 -7.48
CA ALA A 47 8.43 -10.34 -7.99
C ALA A 47 8.60 -10.64 -9.48
N TYR A 48 9.53 -9.94 -10.12
CA TYR A 48 9.89 -10.12 -11.53
C TYR A 48 10.18 -11.56 -11.94
N ASP A 49 10.68 -12.38 -11.01
CA ASP A 49 10.97 -13.81 -11.18
C ASP A 49 9.77 -14.73 -10.95
N GLY A 50 8.58 -14.17 -10.69
CA GLY A 50 7.33 -14.88 -10.50
C GLY A 50 7.04 -15.32 -9.07
N ARG A 51 7.97 -15.12 -8.12
CA ARG A 51 7.72 -15.47 -6.71
C ARG A 51 6.75 -14.50 -6.05
N PHE A 52 5.90 -15.02 -5.19
CA PHE A 52 5.05 -14.20 -4.33
C PHE A 52 5.73 -13.98 -2.97
N LEU A 53 5.95 -12.71 -2.62
CA LEU A 53 6.69 -12.31 -1.43
C LEU A 53 5.88 -11.32 -0.61
N LYS A 54 6.19 -11.22 0.70
CA LYS A 54 5.63 -10.21 1.62
C LYS A 54 4.10 -10.23 1.77
N ILE A 55 3.44 -11.31 1.36
CA ILE A 55 2.01 -11.54 1.62
C ILE A 55 1.76 -11.38 3.13
N LYS A 56 0.70 -10.66 3.48
CA LYS A 56 0.30 -10.24 4.84
C LYS A 56 1.23 -9.26 5.56
N ASN A 57 2.41 -8.95 5.02
CA ASN A 57 3.38 -8.06 5.67
C ASN A 57 3.47 -6.68 5.03
N ASN A 58 3.32 -6.61 3.70
CA ASN A 58 3.42 -5.36 2.96
C ASN A 58 2.29 -5.25 1.94
N ALA A 59 1.83 -4.02 1.74
CA ALA A 59 0.94 -3.66 0.66
C ALA A 59 1.71 -2.81 -0.35
N TYR A 60 1.59 -3.16 -1.63
CA TYR A 60 2.26 -2.47 -2.71
C TYR A 60 1.26 -1.94 -3.73
N TRP A 61 1.47 -0.69 -4.19
CA TRP A 61 0.70 -0.12 -5.30
C TRP A 61 1.61 0.50 -6.35
N TRP A 62 1.25 0.31 -7.62
CA TRP A 62 1.86 1.07 -8.70
C TRP A 62 1.48 2.55 -8.62
N THR A 63 2.44 3.43 -8.93
CA THR A 63 2.14 4.82 -9.29
C THR A 63 2.23 5.00 -10.81
N SER A 64 1.72 6.12 -11.31
CA SER A 64 1.88 6.52 -12.72
C SER A 64 3.23 7.18 -13.00
N SER A 65 4.09 7.37 -11.98
CA SER A 65 5.37 8.04 -12.12
C SER A 65 6.46 7.06 -12.55
N ILE A 66 6.99 7.29 -13.74
CA ILE A 66 8.05 6.50 -14.35
C ILE A 66 9.41 7.02 -13.91
N VAL A 67 10.36 6.12 -13.60
CA VAL A 67 11.75 6.50 -13.31
C VAL A 67 12.57 6.51 -14.60
N ASN A 68 12.50 5.42 -15.36
CA ASN A 68 13.27 5.15 -16.58
C ASN A 68 12.66 3.93 -17.31
N ASP A 69 13.37 3.40 -18.32
CA ASP A 69 12.89 2.32 -19.19
C ASP A 69 12.77 0.94 -18.53
N ASP A 70 13.29 0.74 -17.31
CA ASP A 70 13.17 -0.53 -16.57
C ASP A 70 12.45 -0.43 -15.21
N ARG A 71 12.14 0.79 -14.70
CA ARG A 71 11.59 0.99 -13.37
C ARG A 71 10.50 2.06 -13.29
N ASN A 72 9.57 1.80 -12.38
CA ASN A 72 8.55 2.73 -11.90
C ASN A 72 8.70 3.02 -10.42
N TYR A 73 8.09 4.12 -9.97
CA TYR A 73 7.81 4.30 -8.56
C TYR A 73 6.63 3.42 -8.13
N CYS A 74 6.71 2.89 -6.91
CA CYS A 74 5.59 2.25 -6.24
C CYS A 74 5.43 2.84 -4.83
N ILE A 75 4.29 2.54 -4.21
CA ILE A 75 4.07 2.78 -2.79
C ILE A 75 4.27 1.44 -2.08
N ASP A 76 5.15 1.40 -1.08
CA ASP A 76 5.31 0.28 -0.15
C ASP A 76 4.79 0.70 1.23
N MET A 77 3.80 -0.02 1.75
CA MET A 77 3.27 0.15 3.09
C MET A 77 3.51 -1.11 3.91
N GLY A 78 4.31 -1.00 4.96
CA GLY A 78 4.54 -2.04 5.96
C GLY A 78 3.66 -1.88 7.20
N TYR A 79 4.09 -2.47 8.32
CA TYR A 79 3.36 -2.40 9.60
C TYR A 79 3.22 -0.96 10.13
N ASP A 80 4.32 -0.22 10.16
CA ASP A 80 4.41 1.12 10.71
C ASP A 80 4.92 2.14 9.67
N PHE A 81 5.58 1.72 8.60
CA PHE A 81 6.13 2.65 7.61
C PHE A 81 5.34 2.74 6.29
N VAL A 82 5.56 3.83 5.57
CA VAL A 82 5.23 3.99 4.14
C VAL A 82 6.41 4.60 3.40
N GLY A 83 6.69 4.12 2.19
CA GLY A 83 7.76 4.63 1.34
C GLY A 83 7.40 4.60 -0.14
N THR A 84 8.22 5.28 -0.94
CA THR A 84 8.08 5.36 -2.40
C THR A 84 9.29 4.80 -3.15
N PRO A 85 9.58 3.49 -3.03
CA PRO A 85 10.74 2.90 -3.67
C PRO A 85 10.57 2.79 -5.19
N LYS A 86 11.66 2.44 -5.86
CA LYS A 86 11.71 2.10 -7.29
C LYS A 86 11.62 0.59 -7.44
N SER A 87 10.85 0.11 -8.41
CA SER A 87 10.62 -1.31 -8.66
C SER A 87 10.53 -1.59 -10.17
N TYR A 88 10.78 -2.84 -10.57
CA TYR A 88 10.80 -3.23 -11.97
C TYR A 88 9.39 -3.33 -12.55
N PHE A 89 9.20 -2.94 -13.82
CA PHE A 89 7.88 -3.00 -14.48
C PHE A 89 7.19 -4.36 -14.46
N ASN A 90 7.96 -5.44 -14.34
CA ASN A 90 7.47 -6.82 -14.31
C ASN A 90 7.15 -7.33 -12.90
N ASP A 91 7.33 -6.50 -11.87
CA ASP A 91 6.75 -6.75 -10.55
C ASP A 91 5.21 -6.62 -10.63
N GLY A 92 4.50 -7.43 -9.84
CA GLY A 92 3.05 -7.39 -9.72
C GLY A 92 2.65 -6.74 -8.41
N PHE A 93 2.06 -5.55 -8.50
CA PHE A 93 1.51 -4.79 -7.37
C PHE A 93 0.01 -4.56 -7.55
N SER A 94 -0.65 -4.15 -6.47
CA SER A 94 -2.05 -3.75 -6.53
C SER A 94 -2.22 -2.47 -7.35
N VAL A 95 -3.37 -2.31 -7.99
CA VAL A 95 -3.74 -1.09 -8.71
C VAL A 95 -5.01 -0.54 -8.09
N ARG A 96 -5.07 0.78 -7.92
CA ARG A 96 -6.29 1.50 -7.56
C ARG A 96 -6.47 2.64 -8.54
N CYS A 97 -7.60 2.66 -9.23
CA CYS A 97 -7.94 3.75 -10.13
C CYS A 97 -8.39 4.96 -9.31
N ILE A 98 -7.94 6.14 -9.71
CA ILE A 98 -8.43 7.42 -9.23
C ILE A 98 -9.40 7.92 -10.28
N LYS A 99 -10.61 8.28 -9.87
CA LYS A 99 -11.56 8.94 -10.75
C LYS A 99 -11.17 10.42 -10.81
N ASP A 100 -11.04 10.96 -12.01
CA ASP A 100 -10.90 12.39 -12.25
C ASP A 100 -12.29 13.06 -12.21
N ASP A 101 -12.36 14.30 -11.76
CA ASP A 101 -13.62 15.04 -11.63
C ASP A 101 -14.14 15.59 -12.97
#